data_AF-A0A7X6FGA4-F1
#
_entry.id   AF-A0A7X6FGA4-F1
#
_cell.length_a   1.000
_cell.length_b   1.000
_cell.length_c   1.000
_cell.angle_alpha   90.00
_cell.angle_beta   90.00
_cell.angle_gamma   90.00
#
_symmetry.space_group_name_H-M   'P 1'
#
loop_
_entity.id
_entity.type
_entity.pdbx_description
1 polymer ?
#
loop_
_entity_poly.entity_id
_entity_poly.type
_entity_poly.pdbx_seq_one_letter_code
_entity_poly.pdbx_strand_id
1 'polypeptide(L)' 'MREIVETGDAPEIVADMLVKAANAASPKRRYTAGKMAGQVRFIRRFLPESFVDKNLRKFNRLPA' A
#
# COMPACT_ATOMS: atom_id res chain seq x y z
N MET A 1 -10.13 1.44 -1.43
CA MET A 1 -9.30 0.66 -0.47
C MET A 1 -10.08 -0.43 0.24
N ARG A 2 -11.35 -0.26 0.65
CA ARG A 2 -12.09 -1.36 1.29
C ARG A 2 -12.13 -2.64 0.45
N GLU A 3 -12.57 -2.55 -0.80
CA GLU A 3 -12.61 -3.70 -1.73
C GLU A 3 -11.22 -4.30 -2.00
N ILE A 4 -10.17 -3.48 -2.04
CA ILE A 4 -8.78 -3.91 -2.27
C ILE A 4 -8.21 -4.64 -1.04
N VAL A 5 -8.56 -4.17 0.16
CA VAL A 5 -8.19 -4.83 1.42
C VAL A 5 -8.94 -6.15 1.58
N GLU A 6 -10.21 -6.20 1.17
CA GLU A 6 -11.03 -7.42 1.19
C GLU A 6 -10.55 -8.46 0.16
N THR A 7 -10.13 -8.03 -1.03
CA THR A 7 -9.60 -8.92 -2.08
C THR A 7 -8.17 -9.39 -1.77
N GLY A 8 -7.36 -8.52 -1.17
CA GLY A 8 -5.96 -8.78 -0.91
C GLY A 8 -5.09 -8.78 -2.18
N ASP A 9 -3.77 -8.79 -1.97
CA ASP A 9 -2.82 -9.05 -3.06
C ASP A 9 -2.70 -10.56 -3.28
N ALA A 10 -2.38 -10.95 -4.52
CA ALA A 10 -2.12 -12.35 -4.85
C ALA A 10 -0.93 -12.90 -4.04
N PRO A 11 -0.96 -14.18 -3.60
CA PRO A 11 0.06 -14.74 -2.73
C PRO A 11 1.47 -14.72 -3.36
N GLU A 12 1.57 -14.78 -4.68
CA GLU A 12 2.82 -14.69 -5.43
C GLU A 12 3.52 -13.34 -5.19
N ILE A 13 2.75 -12.25 -5.14
CA ILE A 13 3.28 -10.89 -4.89
C ILE A 13 3.88 -10.81 -3.49
N VAL A 14 3.25 -11.47 -2.51
CA VAL A 14 3.74 -11.51 -1.14
C VAL A 14 5.00 -12.37 -1.05
N ALA A 15 5.02 -13.52 -1.73
CA ALA A 15 6.18 -14.41 -1.78
C ALA A 15 7.41 -13.71 -2.39
N ASP A 16 7.25 -13.03 -3.53
CA ASP A 16 8.31 -12.24 -4.15
C ASP A 16 8.84 -11.16 -3.21
N MET A 17 7.94 -10.52 -2.46
CA MET A 17 8.33 -9.49 -1.51
C MET A 17 9.14 -10.07 -0.34
N LEU A 18 8.78 -11.26 0.14
CA LEU A 18 9.53 -11.96 1.19
C LEU A 18 10.92 -12.36 0.71
N VAL A 19 11.05 -12.94 -0.48
CA VAL A 19 12.35 -13.32 -1.06
C VAL A 19 13.24 -12.09 -1.21
N LYS A 20 12.68 -10.97 -1.69
CA LYS A 20 13.42 -9.70 -1.82
C LYS A 20 13.81 -9.10 -0.46
N ALA A 21 12.97 -9.24 0.56
CA ALA A 21 13.30 -8.78 1.90
C ALA A 21 14.41 -9.63 2.54
N ALA A 22 14.36 -10.96 2.37
CA ALA A 22 15.36 -11.90 2.89
C ALA A 22 16.73 -11.72 2.24
N ASN A 23 16.78 -11.41 0.94
CA ASN A 23 18.02 -11.22 0.19
C ASN A 23 18.61 -9.80 0.28
N ALA A 24 17.98 -8.87 1.02
CA ALA A 24 18.46 -7.51 1.11
C ALA A 24 19.67 -7.43 2.06
N ALA A 25 20.81 -6.92 1.57
CA ALA A 25 22.03 -6.72 2.38
C ALA A 25 21.79 -5.81 3.61
N SER A 26 20.83 -4.89 3.52
CA SER A 26 20.31 -4.12 4.66
C SER A 26 18.78 -4.12 4.61
N PRO A 27 18.10 -5.02 5.34
CA PRO A 27 16.66 -5.17 5.26
C PRO A 27 15.95 -3.95 5.86
N LYS A 28 14.94 -3.45 5.15
CA LYS A 28 14.12 -2.33 5.63
C LYS A 28 13.13 -2.80 6.69
N ARG A 29 12.82 -1.94 7.66
CA ARG A 29 11.80 -2.23 8.68
C ARG A 29 10.40 -2.45 8.11
N ARG A 30 10.12 -1.94 6.91
CA ARG A 30 8.80 -2.03 6.25
C ARG A 30 8.97 -2.28 4.77
N TYR A 31 8.31 -3.33 4.29
CA TYR A 31 8.16 -3.65 2.88
C TYR A 31 6.67 -3.59 2.52
N THR A 32 6.33 -2.84 1.47
CA THR A 32 4.98 -2.82 0.93
C THR A 32 4.88 -3.89 -0.14
N ALA A 33 4.07 -4.91 0.09
CA ALA A 33 3.67 -5.85 -0.95
C ALA A 33 2.74 -5.15 -1.94
N GLY A 34 2.88 -5.45 -3.23
CA GLY A 34 2.01 -4.91 -4.26
C GLY A 34 2.27 -3.46 -4.65
N LYS A 35 1.83 -3.11 -5.87
CA LYS A 35 2.00 -1.78 -6.48
C LYS A 35 1.15 -0.72 -5.77
N MET A 36 -0.08 -1.08 -5.41
CA MET A 36 -1.03 -0.14 -4.80
C MET A 36 -0.59 0.30 -3.40
N ALA A 37 -0.11 -0.61 -2.55
CA ALA A 37 0.37 -0.26 -1.22
C ALA A 37 1.58 0.69 -1.28
N GLY A 38 2.49 0.46 -2.25
CA GLY A 38 3.61 1.37 -2.52
C GLY A 38 3.14 2.77 -2.95
N GLN A 39 2.16 2.85 -3.85
CA GLN A 39 1.57 4.13 -4.31
C GLN A 39 0.88 4.88 -3.18
N VAL A 40 0.10 4.21 -2.34
CA VAL A 40 -0.57 4.84 -1.19
C VAL A 40 0.46 5.37 -0.19
N ARG A 41 1.53 4.62 0.07
CA ARG A 41 2.64 5.09 0.91
C ARG A 41 3.30 6.34 0.34
N PHE A 42 3.47 6.42 -0.98
CA PHE A 42 4.02 7.59 -1.67
C PHE A 42 3.09 8.79 -1.55
N ILE A 43 1.80 8.61 -1.88
CA ILE A 43 0.77 9.64 -1.78
C ILE A 43 0.73 10.23 -0.36
N ARG A 44 0.68 9.39 0.68
CA ARG A 44 0.70 9.83 2.08
C ARG A 44 1.97 10.57 2.50
N ARG A 45 3.10 10.34 1.82
CA ARG A 45 4.38 10.97 2.17
C ARG A 45 4.54 12.35 1.53
N PHE A 46 3.92 12.59 0.38
CA PHE A 46 4.17 13.78 -0.44
C PHE A 46 2.95 14.69 -0.63
N LEU A 47 1.72 14.20 -0.39
CA LEU A 47 0.51 14.99 -0.54
C LEU A 47 -0.05 15.45 0.82
N PRO A 48 -0.69 16.64 0.88
CA PRO A 48 -1.36 17.11 2.09
C PRO A 48 -2.45 16.14 2.56
N GLU A 49 -2.59 16.00 3.88
CA GLU A 49 -3.53 15.05 4.50
C GLU A 49 -4.97 15.25 4.04
N SER A 50 -5.40 16.51 3.86
CA SER A 50 -6.75 16.85 3.41
C SER A 50 -7.06 16.31 2.00
N PHE A 51 -6.07 16.31 1.10
CA PHE A 51 -6.23 15.76 -0.23
C PHE A 51 -6.25 14.23 -0.19
N VAL A 52 -5.35 13.63 0.60
CA VAL A 52 -5.26 12.18 0.76
C VAL A 52 -6.56 11.62 1.35
N ASP A 53 -7.08 12.23 2.41
CA ASP A 53 -8.29 11.80 3.10
C ASP A 53 -9.52 11.90 2.19
N LYS A 54 -9.69 13.04 1.50
CA LYS A 54 -10.81 13.23 0.56
C LYS A 54 -10.82 12.18 -0.56
N ASN A 55 -9.65 11.86 -1.13
CA ASN A 55 -9.54 10.83 -2.15
C ASN A 55 -9.79 9.44 -1.58
N LEU A 56 -9.22 9.11 -0.41
CA LEU A 56 -9.45 7.81 0.24
C LEU A 56 -10.93 7.58 0.56
N ARG A 57 -11.64 8.58 1.08
CA ARG A 57 -13.07 8.48 1.36
C ARG A 57 -13.85 8.23 0.08
N LYS A 58 -13.55 8.97 -1.00
CA LYS A 58 -14.16 8.75 -2.32
C LYS A 58 -13.92 7.33 -2.85
N PHE A 59 -12.68 6.83 -2.79
CA PHE A 59 -12.33 5.48 -3.23
C PHE A 59 -12.94 4.38 -2.35
N ASN A 60 -13.31 4.69 -1.11
CA ASN A 60 -13.92 3.76 -0.17
C ASN A 60 -15.44 3.88 -0.10
N ARG A 61 -16.05 4.79 -0.89
CA ARG A 61 -17.47 5.16 -0.79
C ARG A 61 -17.88 5.53 0.65
N LEU A 62 -16.98 6.17 1.39
CA LEU A 62 -17.26 6.66 2.74
C LEU A 62 -17.89 8.06 2.67
N PRO A 63 -18.80 8.40 3.59
CA PRO A 63 -19.35 9.75 3.67
C PRO A 63 -18.25 10.79 3.94
N ALA A 64 -18.47 12.00 3.43
CA ALA A 64 -17.55 13.13 3.52
C ALA A 64 -17.31 13.55 4.97
#